data_AF-A0A7R8W0I3-F1
#
_entry.id   AF-A0A7R8W0I3-F1
#
_cell.length_a   1.000
_cell.length_b   1.000
_cell.length_c   1.000
_cell.angle_alpha   90.00
_cell.angle_beta   90.00
_cell.angle_gamma   90.00
#
_symmetry.space_group_name_H-M   'P 1'
#
loop_
_entity.id
_entity.type
_entity.pdbx_description
1 polymer ?
#
loop_
_entity_poly.entity_id
_entity_poly.type
_entity_poly.pdbx_seq_one_letter_code
_entity_poly.pdbx_strand_id
1 'polypeptide(L)'
;MVTEARGTSNVLRLSDHFNRPQVIRARDNFDGLTRGLTTQKMMETDQFYTAELTNYLFRSTQSFGKDLESIDIQRGRDHGLASYNDFRAICGLSKATCFNDLKGTMSQK
;
A
#
# COMPACT_ATOMS: atom_id res chain seq x y z
N MET A 1 -14.52 5.25 9.75
CA MET A 1 -15.89 5.70 9.45
C MET A 1 -16.14 6.99 10.21
N VAL A 2 -16.73 7.96 9.53
CA VAL A 2 -16.92 9.32 10.02
C VAL A 2 -18.40 9.69 9.94
N THR A 3 -18.97 10.24 11.02
CA THR A 3 -20.38 10.65 11.10
C THR A 3 -20.62 12.01 10.43
N GLU A 4 -21.89 12.39 10.27
CA GLU A 4 -22.27 13.74 9.81
C GLU A 4 -21.69 14.86 10.68
N ALA A 5 -21.62 14.63 12.00
CA ALA A 5 -21.02 15.56 12.96
C ALA A 5 -19.47 15.59 12.88
N ARG A 6 -18.87 14.95 11.87
CA ARG A 6 -17.42 14.82 11.66
C ARG A 6 -16.68 14.11 12.81
N GLY A 7 -17.39 13.29 13.58
CA GLY A 7 -16.80 12.42 14.60
C GLY A 7 -16.42 11.06 14.03
N THR A 8 -15.36 10.44 14.56
CA THR A 8 -15.01 9.04 14.20
C THR A 8 -15.98 8.08 14.91
N SER A 9 -16.73 7.28 14.14
CA SER A 9 -17.67 6.30 14.70
C SER A 9 -17.10 4.90 14.84
N ASN A 10 -16.23 4.49 13.91
CA ASN A 10 -15.65 3.15 13.87
C ASN A 10 -14.39 3.12 13.00
N VAL A 11 -13.46 2.22 13.29
CA VAL A 11 -12.24 2.00 12.49
C VAL A 11 -12.30 0.59 11.91
N LEU A 12 -12.09 0.48 10.59
CA LEU A 12 -12.06 -0.80 9.90
C LEU A 12 -10.61 -1.17 9.62
N ARG A 13 -10.27 -2.43 9.89
CA ARG A 13 -8.98 -3.00 9.57
C ARG A 13 -9.05 -3.62 8.17
N LEU A 14 -8.13 -3.25 7.28
CA LEU A 14 -8.16 -3.66 5.87
C LEU A 14 -8.19 -5.19 5.70
N SER A 15 -7.35 -5.91 6.44
CA SER A 15 -7.22 -7.35 6.35
C SER A 15 -8.46 -8.15 6.74
N ASP A 16 -9.38 -7.56 7.51
CA ASP A 16 -10.67 -8.19 7.88
C ASP A 16 -11.73 -8.08 6.77
N HIS A 17 -11.53 -7.19 5.80
CA HIS A 17 -12.54 -6.77 4.83
C HIS A 17 -12.18 -7.03 3.36
N PHE A 18 -11.01 -7.61 3.06
CA PHE A 18 -10.72 -8.07 1.69
C PHE A 18 -11.78 -9.05 1.20
N ASN A 19 -12.30 -8.83 -0.01
CA ASN A 19 -13.34 -9.63 -0.66
C ASN A 19 -14.62 -9.83 0.19
N ARG A 20 -14.91 -8.87 1.07
CA ARG A 20 -16.01 -8.92 2.04
C ARG A 20 -16.85 -7.63 1.97
N PRO A 21 -17.66 -7.46 0.90
CA PRO A 21 -18.39 -6.21 0.64
C PRO A 21 -19.57 -5.96 1.60
N GLN A 22 -19.93 -6.92 2.45
CA GLN A 22 -21.05 -6.79 3.40
C GLN A 22 -20.90 -5.59 4.34
N VAL A 23 -19.66 -5.17 4.64
CA VAL A 23 -19.41 -4.01 5.49
C VAL A 23 -19.92 -2.71 4.87
N ILE A 24 -19.93 -2.60 3.54
CA ILE A 24 -20.38 -1.40 2.82
C ILE A 24 -21.91 -1.28 2.91
N ARG A 25 -22.62 -2.41 2.80
CA ARG A 25 -24.09 -2.47 2.81
C ARG A 25 -24.70 -2.30 4.20
N ALA A 26 -23.90 -2.33 5.26
CA ALA A 26 -24.40 -2.26 6.62
C ALA A 26 -24.73 -0.82 7.01
N ARG A 27 -25.99 -0.55 7.36
CA ARG A 27 -26.45 0.74 7.91
C ARG A 27 -25.97 1.92 7.05
N ASP A 28 -25.33 2.90 7.69
CA ASP A 28 -24.78 4.14 7.11
C ASP A 28 -23.28 4.03 6.78
N ASN A 29 -22.76 2.80 6.64
CA ASN A 29 -21.32 2.58 6.45
C ASN A 29 -20.82 3.13 5.11
N PHE A 30 -21.62 3.09 4.05
CA PHE A 30 -21.21 3.65 2.75
C PHE A 30 -20.88 5.14 2.87
N ASP A 31 -21.80 5.90 3.45
CA ASP A 31 -21.65 7.34 3.68
C ASP A 31 -20.51 7.62 4.67
N GLY A 32 -20.45 6.87 5.76
CA GLY A 32 -19.40 7.00 6.76
C GLY A 32 -18.00 6.59 6.26
N LEU A 33 -17.90 5.65 5.31
CA LEU A 33 -16.65 5.28 4.65
C LEU A 33 -16.25 6.35 3.64
N THR A 34 -17.18 6.86 2.84
CA THR A 34 -16.93 7.93 1.86
C THR A 34 -16.41 9.19 2.56
N ARG A 35 -17.05 9.61 3.66
CA ARG A 35 -16.53 10.71 4.50
C ARG A 35 -15.16 10.39 5.08
N GLY A 36 -14.95 9.16 5.55
CA GLY A 36 -13.66 8.72 6.06
C GLY A 36 -12.55 8.81 5.02
N LEU A 37 -12.76 8.28 3.81
CA LEU A 37 -11.77 8.26 2.73
C LEU A 37 -11.42 9.66 2.22
N THR A 38 -12.37 10.60 2.26
CA THR A 38 -12.15 11.99 1.82
C THR A 38 -11.49 12.88 2.89
N THR A 39 -11.48 12.47 4.17
CA THR A 39 -10.99 13.29 5.28
C THR A 39 -9.80 12.68 6.03
N GLN A 40 -9.66 11.36 6.00
CA GLN A 40 -8.51 10.66 6.58
C GLN A 40 -7.28 10.94 5.72
N LYS A 41 -6.20 11.39 6.36
CA LYS A 41 -4.90 11.53 5.70
C LYS A 41 -4.40 10.17 5.23
N MET A 42 -3.86 10.12 4.02
CA MET A 42 -3.13 8.95 3.55
C MET A 42 -1.84 8.76 4.36
N MET A 43 -1.27 7.56 4.29
CA MET A 43 0.07 7.33 4.82
C MET A 43 1.12 8.11 4.02
N GLU A 44 2.29 8.31 4.61
CA GLU A 44 3.41 8.98 3.95
C GLU A 44 3.85 8.22 2.70
N THR A 45 4.35 8.96 1.70
CA THR A 45 4.96 8.37 0.50
C THR A 45 6.43 8.11 0.79
N ASP A 46 6.71 6.99 1.44
CA ASP A 46 8.05 6.55 1.79
C ASP A 46 8.28 5.06 1.46
N GLN A 47 9.43 4.52 1.86
CA GLN A 47 9.80 3.12 1.60
C GLN A 47 9.15 2.11 2.56
N PHE A 48 8.29 2.55 3.48
CA PHE A 48 7.67 1.71 4.49
C PHE A 48 6.23 1.40 4.13
N TYR A 49 5.85 0.15 4.39
CA TYR A 49 4.51 -0.35 4.11
C TYR A 49 3.85 -0.84 5.38
N THR A 50 2.52 -0.70 5.44
CA THR A 50 1.71 -1.22 6.53
C THR A 50 1.75 -2.75 6.56
N ALA A 51 1.71 -3.33 7.77
CA ALA A 51 1.57 -4.77 7.96
C ALA A 51 0.30 -5.34 7.30
N GLU A 52 -0.72 -4.51 7.06
CA GLU A 52 -1.93 -4.92 6.34
C GLU A 52 -1.64 -5.41 4.91
N LEU A 53 -0.55 -4.93 4.28
CA LEU A 53 -0.13 -5.31 2.93
C LEU A 53 1.05 -6.29 2.93
N THR A 54 1.99 -6.18 3.89
CA THR A 54 3.19 -7.04 3.91
C THR A 54 3.02 -8.34 4.69
N ASN A 55 2.06 -8.43 5.62
CA ASN A 55 1.89 -9.61 6.47
C ASN A 55 0.46 -10.18 6.43
N TYR A 56 -0.53 -9.37 6.07
CA TYR A 56 -1.94 -9.71 6.23
C TYR A 56 -2.75 -9.61 4.93
N LEU A 57 -2.09 -9.46 3.78
CA LEU A 57 -2.77 -9.39 2.49
C LEU A 57 -3.60 -10.67 2.28
N PHE A 58 -4.91 -10.52 2.10
CA PHE A 58 -5.83 -11.64 1.91
C PHE A 58 -5.78 -12.73 3.00
N ARG A 59 -5.39 -12.42 4.24
CA ARG A 59 -5.33 -13.43 5.32
C ARG A 59 -6.65 -14.14 5.60
N SER A 60 -7.78 -13.50 5.31
CA SER A 60 -9.13 -13.99 5.61
C SER A 60 -9.26 -14.39 7.09
N THR A 61 -9.40 -15.67 7.42
CA THR A 61 -9.52 -16.20 8.79
C THR A 61 -8.19 -16.67 9.38
N GLN A 62 -7.10 -16.62 8.61
CA GLN A 62 -5.78 -17.08 9.04
C GLN A 62 -5.06 -16.00 9.86
N SER A 63 -4.08 -16.43 10.66
CA SER A 63 -3.23 -15.56 11.47
C SER A 63 -2.33 -14.66 10.62
N PHE A 64 -1.93 -15.13 9.42
CA PHE A 64 -1.10 -14.41 8.47
C PHE A 64 -1.69 -14.52 7.06
N GLY A 65 -1.34 -13.56 6.22
CA GLY A 65 -1.69 -13.52 4.81
C GLY A 65 -0.46 -13.61 3.93
N LYS A 66 -0.55 -12.98 2.77
CA LYS A 66 0.56 -12.82 1.84
C LYS A 66 1.25 -11.47 2.05
N ASP A 67 2.38 -11.32 1.38
CA ASP A 67 3.14 -10.07 1.30
C ASP A 67 3.01 -9.47 -0.10
N LEU A 68 2.33 -8.33 -0.20
CA LEU A 68 2.12 -7.63 -1.47
C LEU A 68 3.45 -7.17 -2.10
N GLU A 69 4.38 -6.67 -1.31
CA GLU A 69 5.66 -6.16 -1.82
C GLU A 69 6.51 -7.29 -2.39
N SER A 70 6.57 -8.43 -1.68
CA SER A 70 7.23 -9.63 -2.18
C SER A 70 6.55 -10.16 -3.46
N ILE A 71 5.21 -10.09 -3.54
CA ILE A 71 4.47 -10.46 -4.76
C ILE A 71 4.83 -9.52 -5.91
N ASP A 72 4.93 -8.22 -5.68
CA ASP A 72 5.23 -7.24 -6.73
C ASP A 72 6.65 -7.41 -7.27
N ILE A 73 7.63 -7.70 -6.40
CA ILE A 73 8.99 -8.07 -6.82
C ILE A 73 8.97 -9.33 -7.69
N GLN A 74 8.26 -10.38 -7.25
CA GLN A 74 8.19 -11.62 -8.01
C GLN A 74 7.46 -11.46 -9.34
N ARG A 75 6.40 -10.64 -9.37
CA ARG A 75 5.67 -10.30 -10.60
C ARG A 75 6.55 -9.53 -11.59
N GLY A 76 7.38 -8.62 -11.08
CA GLY A 76 8.37 -7.92 -11.90
C GLY A 76 9.38 -8.86 -12.54
N ARG A 77 9.85 -9.88 -11.80
CA ARG A 77 10.76 -10.92 -12.32
C ARG A 77 10.08 -11.82 -13.36
N ASP A 78 8.85 -12.26 -13.08
CA ASP A 78 8.05 -13.10 -13.97
C ASP A 78 7.79 -12.41 -15.31
N HIS A 79 7.48 -11.11 -15.27
CA HIS A 79 7.26 -10.30 -16.47
C HIS A 79 8.55 -9.80 -17.13
N GLY A 80 9.73 -10.12 -16.59
CA GLY A 80 11.02 -9.69 -17.15
C GLY A 80 11.20 -8.17 -17.17
N LEU A 81 10.71 -7.46 -16.14
CA LEU A 81 10.89 -6.01 -16.05
C LEU A 81 12.37 -5.64 -16.04
N ALA A 82 12.68 -4.52 -16.68
CA ALA A 82 14.04 -3.99 -16.77
C ALA A 82 14.63 -3.74 -15.38
N SER A 83 15.96 -3.79 -15.27
CA SER A 83 16.63 -3.43 -14.03
C SER A 83 16.36 -1.97 -13.67
N TYR A 84 16.47 -1.63 -12.38
CA TYR A 84 16.37 -0.24 -11.93
C TYR A 84 17.29 0.69 -12.73
N ASN A 85 18.50 0.22 -13.08
CA ASN A 85 19.49 1.01 -13.79
C ASN A 85 19.15 1.24 -15.27
N ASP A 86 18.57 0.24 -15.92
CA ASP A 86 18.08 0.40 -17.30
C ASP A 86 16.88 1.33 -17.34
N PHE A 87 15.98 1.23 -16.35
CA PHE A 87 14.83 2.12 -16.24
C PHE A 87 15.25 3.58 -15.98
N ARG A 88 16.29 3.81 -15.17
CA ARG A 88 16.90 5.14 -15.00
C ARG A 88 17.32 5.75 -16.34
N ALA A 89 18.03 4.98 -17.17
CA ALA A 89 18.48 5.45 -18.48
C ALA A 89 17.31 5.75 -19.42
N ILE A 90 16.25 4.93 -19.41
CA ILE A 90 15.01 5.17 -20.16
C ILE A 90 14.37 6.50 -19.73
N CYS A 91 14.41 6.82 -18.44
CA CYS A 91 13.92 8.08 -17.88
C CYS A 91 14.91 9.27 -18.03
N GLY A 92 16.02 9.11 -18.78
CA GLY A 92 17.01 10.18 -18.98
C GLY A 92 17.95 10.44 -17.80
N LEU A 93 17.98 9.56 -16.80
CA LEU A 93 18.88 9.63 -15.66
C LEU A 93 20.18 8.86 -15.92
N SER A 94 21.27 9.26 -15.27
CA SER A 94 22.53 8.51 -15.32
C SER A 94 22.39 7.14 -14.66
N LYS A 95 23.02 6.14 -15.27
CA LYS A 95 23.16 4.82 -14.68
C LYS A 95 24.08 4.89 -13.46
N ALA A 96 23.67 4.29 -12.36
CA ALA A 96 24.52 4.08 -11.19
C ALA A 96 25.51 2.94 -11.47
N THR A 97 26.77 3.14 -11.08
CA THR A 97 27.85 2.15 -11.21
C THR A 97 28.26 1.57 -9.87
N CYS A 98 27.97 2.29 -8.77
CA CYS A 98 28.14 1.82 -7.42
C CYS A 98 27.02 2.34 -6.51
N PHE A 99 26.87 1.78 -5.30
CA PHE A 99 25.84 2.20 -4.35
C PHE A 99 25.99 3.66 -3.88
N ASN A 100 27.21 4.21 -3.89
CA ASN A 100 27.42 5.61 -3.54
C ASN A 100 26.72 6.56 -4.51
N ASP A 101 26.55 6.17 -5.79
CA ASP A 101 25.84 6.96 -6.80
C ASP A 101 24.34 7.10 -6.47
N LEU A 102 23.81 6.27 -5.57
CA LEU A 102 22.41 6.25 -5.16
C LEU A 102 22.13 7.07 -3.89
N LYS A 103 23.15 7.62 -3.23
CA LYS A 103 23.03 8.33 -1.93
C LYS A 103 22.09 9.54 -1.91
N GLY A 104 21.83 10.15 -3.07
CA GLY A 104 20.89 11.27 -3.22
C GLY A 104 19.50 10.85 -3.71
N THR A 105 19.32 9.58 -4.08
CA THR A 105 18.05 9.04 -4.59
C THR A 105 17.42 8.04 -3.64
N MET A 106 18.21 7.46 -2.74
CA MET A 106 17.76 6.57 -1.68
C MET A 106 17.87 7.29 -0.34
N SER A 107 16.87 7.10 0.52
CA SER A 107 16.93 7.65 1.88
C SER A 107 18.11 7.04 2.64
N GLN A 108 18.97 7.89 3.19
CA GLN A 108 19.97 7.45 4.17
C GLN A 108 19.24 7.35 5.51
N LYS A 109 18.99 6.13 5.95
CA LYS A 109 18.69 5.86 7.36
C LYS A 109 19.98 5.57 8.09
#